data_AF-A0A8D8C5A9-F1
#
_entry.id   AF-A0A8D8C5A9-F1
#
_cell.length_a   1.000
_cell.length_b   1.000
_cell.length_c   1.000
_cell.angle_alpha   90.00
_cell.angle_beta   90.00
_cell.angle_gamma   90.00
#
_symmetry.space_group_name_H-M   'P 1'
#
loop_
_entity.id
_entity.type
_entity.pdbx_description
1 polymer ?
#
loop_
_entity_poly.entity_id
_entity_poly.type
_entity_poly.pdbx_seq_one_letter_code
_entity_poly.pdbx_strand_id
1 'polypeptide(L)'
;VGLNACECFSGFRETVESHVCMPECDPDIADCGSGTCVGPNRCDCVEGFIFEGNRCIPRCDSTCINGACTKPNTCTCKEGFVNSPANPSECVPFCSSECLNGTCVAPDTCQCLPGYQQSHTEANTCEPSCDSKFVDIANGECIAPNVLQCSEGFQLEYSPLSGRTFCRYPCDAECIHGLCLSDGSCQCWDGFSPSDGADNVCEPIGKNCTQSL
;
A
#
# COMPACT_ATOMS: atom_id res chain seq x y z
N VAL A 1 -73.48 7.29 29.00
CA VAL A 1 -72.12 6.73 29.10
C VAL A 1 -72.27 5.41 29.85
N GLY A 2 -72.25 4.29 29.10
CA GLY A 2 -72.71 2.99 29.59
C GLY A 2 -71.69 2.31 30.50
N LEU A 3 -72.18 1.68 31.57
CA LEU A 3 -71.40 0.85 32.47
C LEU A 3 -70.88 -0.39 31.72
N ASN A 4 -69.56 -0.65 31.82
CA ASN A 4 -68.82 -1.83 31.31
C ASN A 4 -68.11 -1.70 29.94
N ALA A 5 -67.55 -0.54 29.59
CA ALA A 5 -66.55 -0.44 28.52
C ALA A 5 -65.13 -0.35 29.11
N CYS A 6 -64.23 -1.26 28.73
CA CYS A 6 -62.81 -1.17 29.05
C CYS A 6 -62.12 -0.37 27.93
N GLU A 7 -61.53 0.77 28.25
CA GLU A 7 -60.73 1.54 27.29
C GLU A 7 -59.24 1.31 27.56
N CYS A 8 -58.47 1.12 26.50
CA CYS A 8 -57.02 1.00 26.61
C CYS A 8 -56.34 2.36 26.81
N PHE A 9 -55.23 2.37 27.54
CA PHE A 9 -54.38 3.56 27.64
C PHE A 9 -53.76 3.91 26.28
N SER A 10 -53.35 5.16 26.10
CA SER A 10 -52.71 5.63 24.87
C SER A 10 -51.51 4.75 24.49
N GLY A 11 -51.44 4.35 23.21
CA GLY A 11 -50.42 3.44 22.69
C GLY A 11 -50.69 1.96 22.96
N PHE A 12 -51.92 1.60 23.34
CA PHE A 12 -52.40 0.22 23.44
C PHE A 12 -53.71 0.08 22.68
N ARG A 13 -53.87 -1.05 21.98
CA ARG A 13 -55.09 -1.40 21.24
C ARG A 13 -55.75 -2.63 21.83
N GLU A 14 -57.07 -2.64 21.82
CA GLU A 14 -57.85 -3.77 22.31
C GLU A 14 -57.85 -4.93 21.30
N THR A 15 -57.62 -6.16 21.77
CA THR A 15 -57.73 -7.36 20.93
C THR A 15 -59.19 -7.71 20.69
N VAL A 16 -59.52 -8.05 19.43
CA VAL A 16 -60.89 -8.41 19.01
C VAL A 16 -61.44 -9.65 19.73
N GLU A 17 -60.57 -10.58 20.12
CA GLU A 17 -60.97 -11.88 20.66
C GLU A 17 -61.06 -11.93 22.20
N SER A 18 -60.37 -11.04 22.92
CA SER A 18 -60.16 -11.20 24.36
C SER A 18 -60.29 -9.93 25.21
N HIS A 19 -60.60 -8.77 24.60
CA HIS A 19 -60.67 -7.48 25.30
C HIS A 19 -59.40 -7.12 26.08
N VAL A 20 -58.25 -7.67 25.66
CA VAL A 20 -56.93 -7.40 26.24
C VAL A 20 -56.31 -6.20 25.53
N CYS A 21 -55.76 -5.27 26.28
CA CYS A 21 -54.99 -4.15 25.73
C CYS A 21 -53.56 -4.61 25.39
N MET A 22 -53.27 -4.74 24.11
CA MET A 22 -51.93 -5.03 23.59
C MET A 22 -51.20 -3.75 23.21
N PRO A 23 -49.88 -3.68 23.39
CA PRO A 23 -49.09 -2.51 23.00
C PRO A 23 -49.16 -2.27 21.48
N GLU A 24 -49.14 -1.00 21.11
CA GLU A 24 -49.12 -0.54 19.73
C GLU A 24 -47.72 -0.01 19.39
N CYS A 25 -47.16 -0.53 18.31
CA CYS A 25 -45.94 -0.03 17.70
C CYS A 25 -46.31 0.45 16.31
N ASP A 26 -46.25 1.77 16.13
CA ASP A 26 -46.49 2.42 14.84
C ASP A 26 -45.30 2.09 13.92
N PRO A 27 -45.52 1.47 12.74
CA PRO A 27 -44.44 1.12 11.82
C PRO A 27 -43.65 2.32 11.30
N ASP A 28 -44.21 3.53 11.37
CA ASP A 28 -43.52 4.78 11.01
C ASP A 28 -42.64 5.32 12.16
N ILE A 29 -42.84 4.84 13.40
CA ILE A 29 -42.11 5.29 14.59
C ILE A 29 -41.17 4.22 15.13
N ALA A 30 -41.58 2.95 15.17
CA ALA A 30 -40.85 1.85 15.77
C ALA A 30 -40.82 0.60 14.88
N ASP A 31 -39.61 0.09 14.63
CA ASP A 31 -39.35 -1.12 13.86
C ASP A 31 -38.97 -2.28 14.80
N CYS A 32 -39.97 -3.07 15.17
CA CYS A 32 -39.80 -4.28 15.97
C CYS A 32 -39.54 -5.54 15.12
N GLY A 33 -39.04 -5.43 13.88
CA GLY A 33 -38.82 -6.59 13.01
C GLY A 33 -37.92 -7.68 13.61
N SER A 34 -37.00 -7.32 14.51
CA SER A 34 -36.16 -8.25 15.30
C SER A 34 -36.53 -8.27 16.79
N GLY A 35 -37.82 -8.18 17.09
CA GLY A 35 -38.32 -8.16 18.46
C GLY A 35 -39.84 -8.31 18.55
N THR A 36 -40.37 -8.08 19.74
CA THR A 36 -41.82 -8.04 20.00
C THR A 36 -42.20 -6.69 20.58
N CYS A 37 -43.34 -6.13 20.18
CA CYS A 37 -43.84 -4.90 20.79
C CYS A 37 -44.27 -5.17 22.23
N VAL A 38 -43.66 -4.48 23.21
CA VAL A 38 -43.93 -4.66 24.65
C VAL A 38 -44.42 -3.37 25.34
N GLY A 39 -44.47 -2.27 24.60
CA GLY A 39 -45.02 -0.99 25.05
C GLY A 39 -45.21 -0.05 23.87
N PRO A 40 -45.80 1.14 24.08
CA PRO A 40 -46.00 2.15 23.04
C PRO A 40 -44.67 2.46 22.34
N ASN A 41 -44.55 2.07 21.07
CA ASN A 41 -43.33 2.23 20.26
C ASN A 41 -42.06 1.67 20.92
N ARG A 42 -42.17 0.63 21.76
CA ARG A 42 -41.06 0.00 22.47
C ARG A 42 -41.02 -1.50 22.19
N CYS A 43 -39.86 -1.96 21.70
CA CYS A 43 -39.63 -3.36 21.37
C CYS A 43 -38.82 -4.07 22.47
N ASP A 44 -39.15 -5.33 22.72
CA ASP A 44 -38.29 -6.30 23.39
C ASP A 44 -37.56 -7.10 22.31
N CYS A 45 -36.26 -6.89 22.19
CA CYS A 45 -35.49 -7.41 21.07
C CYS A 45 -35.08 -8.86 21.29
N VAL A 46 -35.01 -9.63 20.21
CA VAL A 46 -34.53 -11.02 20.27
C VAL A 46 -33.05 -11.07 20.68
N GLU A 47 -32.59 -12.25 21.10
CA GLU A 47 -31.21 -12.44 21.54
C GLU A 47 -30.20 -11.96 20.48
N GLY A 48 -29.21 -11.20 20.94
CA GLY A 48 -28.19 -10.60 20.08
C GLY A 48 -28.58 -9.27 19.45
N PHE A 49 -29.76 -8.71 19.76
CA PHE A 49 -30.18 -7.38 19.34
C PHE A 49 -30.38 -6.45 20.55
N ILE A 50 -30.26 -5.15 20.34
CA ILE A 50 -30.50 -4.10 21.33
C ILE A 50 -31.49 -3.09 20.77
N PHE A 51 -32.28 -2.50 21.66
CA PHE A 51 -33.25 -1.46 21.31
C PHE A 51 -32.55 -0.10 21.30
N GLU A 52 -32.36 0.47 20.11
CA GLU A 52 -31.74 1.78 19.90
C GLU A 52 -32.43 2.50 18.73
N GLY A 53 -32.75 3.78 18.89
CA GLY A 53 -33.41 4.56 17.82
C GLY A 53 -34.77 4.00 17.39
N ASN A 54 -35.59 3.56 18.37
CA ASN A 54 -36.89 2.92 18.17
C ASN A 54 -36.88 1.63 17.33
N ARG A 55 -35.72 0.96 17.24
CA ARG A 55 -35.62 -0.29 16.51
C ARG A 55 -34.70 -1.28 17.19
N CYS A 56 -34.90 -2.55 16.87
CA CYS A 56 -33.98 -3.59 17.29
C CYS A 56 -32.81 -3.67 16.30
N ILE A 57 -31.64 -3.17 16.71
CA ILE A 57 -30.39 -3.27 15.93
C ILE A 57 -29.53 -4.42 16.43
N PRO A 58 -28.73 -5.08 15.57
CA PRO A 58 -27.83 -6.14 15.98
C PRO A 58 -26.75 -5.61 16.93
N ARG A 59 -26.43 -6.41 17.95
CA ARG A 59 -25.32 -6.15 18.88
C ARG A 59 -24.05 -6.79 18.36
N CYS A 60 -22.99 -6.01 18.28
CA CYS A 60 -21.63 -6.51 18.09
C CYS A 60 -20.80 -6.18 19.34
N ASP A 61 -20.13 -7.18 19.91
CA ASP A 61 -19.32 -7.01 21.13
C ASP A 61 -18.07 -6.15 20.87
N SER A 62 -17.63 -6.09 19.61
CA SER A 62 -16.56 -5.20 19.12
C SER A 62 -17.09 -4.29 18.02
N THR A 63 -16.56 -3.06 17.96
CA THR A 63 -16.92 -2.11 16.91
C THR A 63 -16.41 -2.58 15.55
N CYS A 64 -17.28 -2.58 14.53
CA CYS A 64 -16.91 -2.93 13.16
C CYS A 64 -16.09 -1.80 12.51
N ILE A 65 -14.78 -2.01 12.32
CA ILE A 65 -13.90 -1.05 11.64
C ILE A 65 -14.10 -1.20 10.13
N ASN A 66 -14.33 -0.08 9.42
CA ASN A 66 -14.64 -0.05 7.97
C ASN A 66 -15.83 -0.96 7.56
N GLY A 67 -16.76 -1.18 8.48
CA GLY A 67 -17.96 -1.99 8.26
C GLY A 67 -19.14 -1.50 9.08
N ALA A 68 -20.21 -2.27 9.06
CA ALA A 68 -21.39 -2.08 9.90
C ALA A 68 -21.78 -3.41 10.56
N CYS A 69 -22.31 -3.35 11.78
CA CYS A 69 -22.90 -4.51 12.43
C CYS A 69 -24.27 -4.76 11.77
N THR A 70 -24.40 -5.85 11.01
CA THR A 70 -25.64 -6.17 10.26
C THR A 70 -26.36 -7.40 10.80
N LYS A 71 -25.66 -8.22 11.59
CA LYS A 71 -26.21 -9.33 12.36
C LYS A 71 -25.48 -9.42 13.71
N PRO A 72 -26.05 -10.11 14.71
CA PRO A 72 -25.39 -10.28 16.00
C PRO A 72 -23.95 -10.78 15.82
N ASN A 73 -23.00 -10.04 16.39
CA ASN A 73 -21.56 -10.32 16.31
C ASN A 73 -21.02 -10.56 14.88
N THR A 74 -21.66 -9.97 13.86
CA THR A 74 -21.24 -10.10 12.46
C THR A 74 -21.09 -8.73 11.82
N CYS A 75 -19.87 -8.42 11.40
CA CYS A 75 -19.57 -7.22 10.64
C CYS A 75 -19.75 -7.49 9.13
N THR A 76 -20.44 -6.59 8.44
CA THR A 76 -20.45 -6.52 6.98
C THR A 76 -19.59 -5.35 6.54
N CYS A 77 -18.60 -5.63 5.71
CA CYS A 77 -17.65 -4.64 5.23
C CYS A 77 -18.29 -3.65 4.27
N LYS A 78 -17.78 -2.42 4.28
CA LYS A 78 -18.13 -1.41 3.28
C LYS A 78 -17.63 -1.85 1.89
N GLU A 79 -18.18 -1.23 0.86
CA GLU A 79 -17.73 -1.46 -0.52
C GLU A 79 -16.23 -1.19 -0.65
N GLY A 80 -15.52 -2.10 -1.34
CA GLY A 80 -14.06 -2.05 -1.48
C GLY A 80 -13.27 -2.57 -0.27
N PHE A 81 -13.93 -3.13 0.75
CA PHE A 81 -13.29 -3.75 1.90
C PHE A 81 -13.72 -5.22 2.07
N VAL A 82 -12.86 -6.00 2.69
CA VAL A 82 -13.07 -7.43 2.99
C VAL A 82 -12.72 -7.74 4.44
N ASN A 83 -13.29 -8.80 5.00
CA ASN A 83 -13.01 -9.18 6.38
C ASN A 83 -11.53 -9.50 6.56
N SER A 84 -10.93 -8.94 7.62
CA SER A 84 -9.57 -9.25 8.00
C SER A 84 -9.45 -10.72 8.41
N PRO A 85 -8.47 -11.47 7.89
CA PRO A 85 -8.19 -12.84 8.35
C PRO A 85 -7.78 -12.90 9.83
N ALA A 86 -7.24 -11.81 10.36
CA ALA A 86 -6.75 -11.72 11.73
C ALA A 86 -7.83 -11.28 12.73
N ASN A 87 -8.79 -10.47 12.28
CA ASN A 87 -9.83 -9.91 13.16
C ASN A 87 -11.18 -9.80 12.42
N PRO A 88 -12.20 -10.60 12.75
CA PRO A 88 -13.50 -10.57 12.08
C PRO A 88 -14.30 -9.28 12.32
N SER A 89 -13.90 -8.44 13.27
CA SER A 89 -14.49 -7.12 13.50
C SER A 89 -13.81 -6.00 12.71
N GLU A 90 -12.78 -6.33 11.92
CA GLU A 90 -12.03 -5.38 11.11
C GLU A 90 -12.15 -5.72 9.63
N CYS A 91 -12.52 -4.72 8.84
CA CYS A 91 -12.52 -4.82 7.38
C CYS A 91 -11.28 -4.12 6.82
N VAL A 92 -10.46 -4.88 6.10
CA VAL A 92 -9.25 -4.39 5.42
C VAL A 92 -9.57 -4.00 3.98
N PRO A 93 -8.85 -3.02 3.40
CA PRO A 93 -9.05 -2.63 2.02
C PRO A 93 -8.82 -3.80 1.06
N PHE A 94 -9.61 -3.83 -0.01
CA PHE A 94 -9.45 -4.78 -1.10
C PHE A 94 -8.81 -4.09 -2.30
N CYS A 95 -7.75 -4.69 -2.83
CA CYS A 95 -7.15 -4.32 -4.10
C CYS A 95 -7.38 -5.46 -5.09
N SER A 96 -7.96 -5.15 -6.24
CA SER A 96 -8.27 -6.11 -7.31
C SER A 96 -7.03 -6.77 -7.90
N SER A 97 -5.90 -6.05 -7.87
CA SER A 97 -4.57 -6.58 -8.14
C SER A 97 -3.69 -6.42 -6.90
N GLU A 98 -2.74 -7.32 -6.73
CA GLU A 98 -1.77 -7.23 -5.64
C GLU A 98 -0.87 -5.99 -5.80
N CYS A 99 -0.58 -5.31 -4.69
CA CYS A 99 0.34 -4.17 -4.66
C CYS A 99 1.79 -4.66 -4.65
N LEU A 100 2.46 -4.67 -5.82
CA LEU A 100 3.86 -5.09 -5.91
C LEU A 100 4.78 -4.06 -5.24
N ASN A 101 5.57 -4.50 -4.25
CA ASN A 101 6.40 -3.64 -3.39
C ASN A 101 5.61 -2.52 -2.67
N GLY A 102 4.34 -2.79 -2.37
CA GLY A 102 3.45 -1.87 -1.68
C GLY A 102 2.52 -2.57 -0.70
N THR A 103 1.61 -1.81 -0.13
CA THR A 103 0.54 -2.31 0.73
C THR A 103 -0.78 -1.68 0.30
N CYS A 104 -1.85 -2.46 0.26
CA CYS A 104 -3.19 -1.96 -0.04
C CYS A 104 -3.70 -1.15 1.15
N VAL A 105 -3.87 0.17 0.99
CA VAL A 105 -4.23 1.09 2.09
C VAL A 105 -5.63 1.68 1.95
N ALA A 106 -6.18 1.63 0.75
CA ALA A 106 -7.57 1.94 0.44
C ALA A 106 -8.01 1.08 -0.76
N PRO A 107 -9.32 1.01 -1.06
CA PRO A 107 -9.80 0.23 -2.19
C PRO A 107 -9.04 0.58 -3.48
N ASP A 108 -8.45 -0.44 -4.12
CA ASP A 108 -7.60 -0.30 -5.32
C ASP A 108 -6.51 0.79 -5.21
N THR A 109 -6.01 1.05 -4.01
CA THR A 109 -4.99 2.07 -3.75
C THR A 109 -3.81 1.48 -3.00
N CYS A 110 -2.66 1.44 -3.68
CA CYS A 110 -1.40 0.97 -3.12
C CYS A 110 -0.60 2.12 -2.52
N GLN A 111 -0.05 1.90 -1.32
CA GLN A 111 1.01 2.72 -0.75
C GLN A 111 2.33 1.98 -0.91
N CYS A 112 3.31 2.63 -1.54
CA CYS A 112 4.63 2.03 -1.75
C CYS A 112 5.40 1.86 -0.43
N LEU A 113 6.16 0.76 -0.35
CA LEU A 113 7.06 0.51 0.77
C LEU A 113 8.19 1.56 0.81
N PRO A 114 8.85 1.78 1.97
CA PRO A 114 9.96 2.71 2.07
C PRO A 114 11.06 2.42 1.03
N GLY A 115 11.49 3.46 0.32
CA GLY A 115 12.49 3.34 -0.74
C GLY A 115 11.94 2.91 -2.10
N TYR A 116 10.62 2.72 -2.22
CA TYR A 116 9.93 2.53 -3.50
C TYR A 116 9.07 3.74 -3.83
N GLN A 117 8.76 3.91 -5.10
CA GLN A 117 7.94 4.99 -5.64
C GLN A 117 6.88 4.44 -6.58
N GLN A 118 5.78 5.18 -6.74
CA GLN A 118 4.69 4.78 -7.63
C GLN A 118 5.21 4.62 -9.05
N SER A 119 4.93 3.48 -9.69
CA SER A 119 5.24 3.28 -11.10
C SER A 119 4.46 4.26 -11.97
N HIS A 120 5.10 4.73 -13.04
CA HIS A 120 4.48 5.61 -14.03
C HIS A 120 3.57 4.87 -15.02
N THR A 121 3.71 3.54 -15.12
CA THR A 121 2.97 2.70 -16.08
C THR A 121 1.85 1.91 -15.41
N GLU A 122 2.05 1.50 -14.16
CA GLU A 122 1.15 0.58 -13.46
C GLU A 122 0.73 1.12 -12.08
N ALA A 123 -0.57 1.31 -11.86
CA ALA A 123 -1.09 1.87 -10.60
C ALA A 123 -0.87 0.96 -9.37
N ASN A 124 -0.71 -0.35 -9.58
CA ASN A 124 -0.53 -1.33 -8.50
C ASN A 124 0.94 -1.73 -8.29
N THR A 125 1.86 -1.08 -8.99
CA THR A 125 3.28 -1.41 -8.96
C THR A 125 4.08 -0.27 -8.37
N CYS A 126 4.94 -0.60 -7.42
CA CYS A 126 5.92 0.31 -6.85
C CYS A 126 7.32 -0.08 -7.31
N GLU A 127 7.97 0.85 -7.99
CA GLU A 127 9.32 0.70 -8.54
C GLU A 127 10.36 1.13 -7.49
N PRO A 128 11.53 0.48 -7.44
CA PRO A 128 12.58 0.86 -6.51
C PRO A 128 13.10 2.27 -6.81
N SER A 129 13.30 3.06 -5.76
CA SER A 129 13.85 4.40 -5.85
C SER A 129 15.34 4.37 -5.59
N CYS A 130 16.12 4.93 -6.52
CA CYS A 130 17.53 5.19 -6.36
C CYS A 130 17.73 6.70 -6.21
N ASP A 131 18.12 7.15 -5.02
CA ASP A 131 18.40 8.57 -4.80
C ASP A 131 19.71 8.94 -5.51
N SER A 132 19.61 9.88 -6.44
CA SER A 132 20.73 10.46 -7.18
C SER A 132 21.90 10.93 -6.31
N LYS A 133 21.68 11.18 -5.01
CA LYS A 133 22.74 11.51 -4.06
C LYS A 133 23.68 10.34 -3.75
N PHE A 134 23.19 9.11 -3.81
CA PHE A 134 23.92 7.90 -3.43
C PHE A 134 24.16 6.96 -4.62
N VAL A 135 23.35 7.05 -5.67
CA VAL A 135 23.42 6.16 -6.82
C VAL A 135 23.34 6.97 -8.10
N ASP A 136 24.30 6.77 -8.99
CA ASP A 136 24.21 7.20 -10.39
C ASP A 136 23.70 6.03 -11.22
N ILE A 137 22.49 6.18 -11.77
CA ILE A 137 21.83 5.12 -12.54
C ILE A 137 22.36 4.98 -13.97
N ALA A 138 23.34 5.79 -14.38
CA ALA A 138 23.93 5.66 -15.70
C ALA A 138 24.49 4.25 -15.92
N ASN A 139 24.10 3.62 -17.04
CA ASN A 139 24.50 2.27 -17.45
C ASN A 139 24.08 1.16 -16.48
N GLY A 140 22.95 1.35 -15.79
CA GLY A 140 22.35 0.35 -14.94
C GLY A 140 20.88 0.64 -14.66
N GLU A 141 20.27 -0.23 -13.88
CA GLU A 141 18.89 -0.12 -13.43
C GLU A 141 18.80 -0.30 -11.92
N CYS A 142 17.85 0.40 -11.31
CA CYS A 142 17.57 0.24 -9.89
C CYS A 142 16.76 -1.05 -9.70
N ILE A 143 17.28 -2.00 -8.93
CA ILE A 143 16.60 -3.31 -8.71
C ILE A 143 16.04 -3.48 -7.30
N ALA A 144 16.51 -2.65 -6.37
CA ALA A 144 15.98 -2.48 -5.03
C ALA A 144 16.32 -1.05 -4.56
N PRO A 145 15.75 -0.54 -3.46
CA PRO A 145 16.00 0.83 -3.00
C PRO A 145 17.49 1.12 -2.83
N ASN A 146 18.00 2.09 -3.61
CA ASN A 146 19.43 2.44 -3.71
C ASN A 146 20.37 1.27 -4.09
N VAL A 147 19.87 0.21 -4.72
CA VAL A 147 20.66 -0.91 -5.21
C VAL A 147 20.67 -0.89 -6.73
N LEU A 148 21.85 -0.63 -7.29
CA LEU A 148 22.08 -0.55 -8.73
C LEU A 148 22.54 -1.90 -9.28
N GLN A 149 21.86 -2.38 -10.32
CA GLN A 149 22.35 -3.44 -11.16
C GLN A 149 22.92 -2.84 -12.45
N CYS A 150 24.18 -3.13 -12.74
CA CYS A 150 24.80 -2.68 -13.97
C CYS A 150 24.27 -3.44 -15.20
N SER A 151 24.14 -2.71 -16.30
CA SER A 151 23.86 -3.30 -17.61
C SER A 151 25.00 -4.23 -18.03
N GLU A 152 24.72 -5.11 -19.00
CA GLU A 152 25.73 -6.05 -19.51
C GLU A 152 27.01 -5.31 -19.94
N GLY A 153 28.15 -5.84 -19.51
CA GLY A 153 29.47 -5.25 -19.79
C GLY A 153 29.87 -4.11 -18.86
N PHE A 154 29.05 -3.71 -17.87
CA PHE A 154 29.46 -2.73 -16.85
C PHE A 154 29.69 -3.39 -15.49
N GLN A 155 30.60 -2.83 -14.70
CA GLN A 155 30.93 -3.25 -13.34
C GLN A 155 30.56 -2.17 -12.33
N LEU A 156 30.12 -2.60 -11.15
CA LEU A 156 29.72 -1.73 -10.06
C LEU A 156 30.95 -1.10 -9.39
N GLU A 157 31.01 0.23 -9.31
CA GLU A 157 32.08 0.99 -8.67
C GLU A 157 31.52 2.00 -7.66
N TYR A 158 32.33 2.38 -6.67
CA TYR A 158 31.99 3.40 -5.67
C TYR A 158 32.99 4.56 -5.75
N SER A 159 32.49 5.79 -5.82
CA SER A 159 33.32 7.01 -5.80
C SER A 159 33.36 7.60 -4.40
N PRO A 160 34.53 7.60 -3.71
CA PRO A 160 34.67 8.22 -2.39
C PRO A 160 34.48 9.73 -2.40
N LEU A 161 34.65 10.39 -3.55
CA LEU A 161 34.54 11.84 -3.69
C LEU A 161 33.08 12.30 -3.76
N SER A 162 32.27 11.61 -4.56
CA SER A 162 30.83 11.92 -4.67
C SER A 162 29.98 11.17 -3.66
N GLY A 163 30.53 10.12 -3.03
CA GLY A 163 29.80 9.21 -2.15
C GLY A 163 28.78 8.34 -2.90
N ARG A 164 28.94 8.17 -4.21
CA ARG A 164 27.97 7.49 -5.09
C ARG A 164 28.48 6.15 -5.59
N THR A 165 27.54 5.22 -5.71
CA THR A 165 27.71 3.98 -6.47
C THR A 165 27.28 4.20 -7.91
N PHE A 166 28.04 3.69 -8.88
CA PHE A 166 27.79 3.89 -10.31
C PHE A 166 28.29 2.68 -11.11
N CYS A 167 27.86 2.58 -12.36
CA CYS A 167 28.30 1.51 -13.26
C CYS A 167 29.36 2.04 -14.22
N ARG A 168 30.54 1.41 -14.20
CA ARG A 168 31.66 1.73 -15.07
C ARG A 168 31.96 0.57 -16.00
N TYR A 169 32.26 0.87 -17.25
CA TYR A 169 32.77 -0.12 -18.18
C TYR A 169 34.14 -0.62 -17.68
N PRO A 170 34.34 -1.92 -17.47
CA PRO A 170 35.64 -2.46 -17.11
C PRO A 170 36.57 -2.33 -18.31
N CYS A 171 37.79 -1.91 -18.03
CA CYS A 171 38.85 -1.90 -19.02
C CYS A 171 39.42 -3.31 -19.04
N ASP A 172 39.39 -4.00 -20.19
CA ASP A 172 39.90 -5.37 -20.32
C ASP A 172 41.35 -5.50 -19.83
N ALA A 173 42.11 -4.40 -19.87
CA ALA A 173 43.41 -4.27 -19.22
C ALA A 173 43.57 -2.87 -18.60
N GLU A 174 44.27 -2.77 -17.46
CA GLU A 174 44.59 -1.48 -16.83
C GLU A 174 45.37 -0.59 -17.81
N CYS A 175 44.96 0.68 -17.94
CA CYS A 175 45.69 1.67 -18.74
C CYS A 175 47.03 1.98 -18.09
N ILE A 176 48.12 1.50 -18.67
CA ILE A 176 49.48 1.81 -18.18
C ILE A 176 49.83 3.23 -18.64
N HIS A 177 50.02 4.14 -17.69
CA HIS A 177 50.24 5.58 -17.90
C HIS A 177 49.07 6.33 -18.59
N GLY A 178 47.84 5.88 -18.34
CA GLY A 178 46.63 6.53 -18.86
C GLY A 178 45.42 6.38 -17.94
N LEU A 179 44.34 7.08 -18.29
CA LEU A 179 43.03 6.97 -17.68
C LEU A 179 42.11 6.20 -18.62
N CYS A 180 41.40 5.21 -18.11
CA CYS A 180 40.40 4.49 -18.90
C CYS A 180 39.09 5.28 -18.99
N LEU A 181 38.65 5.52 -20.22
CA LEU A 181 37.43 6.21 -20.57
C LEU A 181 36.22 5.26 -20.55
N SER A 182 35.01 5.83 -20.60
CA SER A 182 33.74 5.09 -20.54
C SER A 182 33.47 4.18 -21.74
N ASP A 183 34.25 4.29 -22.80
CA ASP A 183 34.19 3.46 -24.01
C ASP A 183 35.26 2.35 -24.04
N GLY A 184 36.02 2.18 -22.95
CA GLY A 184 37.11 1.21 -22.85
C GLY A 184 38.44 1.68 -23.44
N SER A 185 38.53 2.89 -24.00
CA SER A 185 39.78 3.44 -24.52
C SER A 185 40.65 4.06 -23.42
N CYS A 186 41.97 4.07 -23.62
CA CYS A 186 42.92 4.70 -22.72
C CYS A 186 43.27 6.12 -23.17
N GLN A 187 42.94 7.11 -22.34
CA GLN A 187 43.45 8.46 -22.47
C GLN A 187 44.83 8.56 -21.78
N CYS A 188 45.89 8.69 -22.57
CA CYS A 188 47.25 8.81 -22.05
C CYS A 188 47.46 10.11 -21.25
N TRP A 189 48.30 10.03 -20.21
CA TRP A 189 48.75 11.22 -19.47
C TRP A 189 49.68 12.09 -20.32
N ASP A 190 49.86 13.36 -19.92
CA ASP A 190 50.72 14.30 -20.63
C ASP A 190 52.16 13.77 -20.79
N GLY A 191 52.66 13.79 -22.02
CA GLY A 191 53.97 13.25 -22.38
C GLY A 191 53.98 11.78 -22.76
N PHE A 192 52.81 11.12 -22.84
CA PHE A 192 52.65 9.76 -23.33
C PHE A 192 51.70 9.71 -24.54
N SER A 193 51.90 8.75 -25.45
CA SER A 193 51.04 8.47 -26.62
C SER A 193 50.62 7.00 -26.64
N PRO A 194 49.47 6.65 -27.26
CA PRO A 194 49.06 5.25 -27.41
C PRO A 194 50.16 4.40 -28.06
N SER A 195 50.39 3.20 -27.54
CA SER A 195 51.36 2.23 -28.10
C SER A 195 50.83 1.62 -29.39
N ASP A 196 51.71 1.40 -30.37
CA ASP A 196 51.37 0.79 -31.66
C ASP A 196 51.00 -0.71 -31.56
N GLY A 197 51.17 -1.34 -30.39
CA GLY A 197 50.98 -2.78 -30.19
C GLY A 197 50.10 -3.19 -29.00
N ALA A 198 49.59 -2.24 -28.22
CA ALA A 198 48.71 -2.51 -27.09
C ALA A 198 47.78 -1.32 -26.79
N ASP A 199 46.47 -1.52 -26.98
CA ASP A 199 45.45 -0.49 -26.83
C ASP A 199 45.33 0.03 -25.37
N ASN A 200 45.90 -0.69 -24.40
CA ASN A 200 45.91 -0.32 -22.99
C ASN A 200 47.25 0.27 -22.48
N VAL A 201 48.22 0.55 -23.37
CA VAL A 201 49.55 1.04 -22.98
C VAL A 201 49.85 2.40 -23.60
N CYS A 202 50.22 3.35 -22.75
CA CYS A 202 50.70 4.66 -23.17
C CYS A 202 52.23 4.71 -23.01
N GLU A 203 52.92 4.98 -24.11
CA GLU A 203 54.38 5.05 -24.20
C GLU A 203 54.87 6.50 -24.13
N PRO A 204 56.01 6.78 -23.47
CA PRO A 204 56.54 8.13 -23.38
C PRO A 204 56.90 8.65 -24.77
N ILE A 205 56.41 9.84 -25.09
CA ILE A 205 56.72 10.54 -26.34
C ILE A 205 58.21 10.86 -26.29
N GLY A 206 59.00 10.13 -27.06
CA GLY A 206 60.46 10.22 -27.05
C GLY A 206 60.94 11.65 -27.25
N LYS A 207 61.43 12.29 -26.18
CA LYS A 207 62.49 13.27 -26.35
C LYS A 207 63.75 12.47 -26.59
N ASN A 208 64.23 12.47 -27.83
CA ASN A 208 65.60 12.08 -28.14
C ASN A 208 66.55 12.92 -27.27
N CYS A 209 66.90 12.43 -26.08
CA CYS A 209 68.09 12.88 -25.39
C CYS A 209 69.27 12.25 -26.13
N THR A 210 69.69 12.86 -27.24
CA THR A 210 71.02 12.59 -27.78
C THR A 210 72.01 13.05 -26.72
N GLN A 211 72.69 12.11 -26.06
CA GLN A 211 73.88 12.39 -25.26
C GLN A 211 74.86 13.14 -26.18
N SER A 212 75.08 14.43 -25.91
CA SER A 212 76.23 15.14 -26.46
C SER A 212 77.46 14.65 -25.71
N LEU A 213 78.31 13.90 -26.42
CA LEU A 213 79.70 13.65 -26.06
C LEU A 213 80.50 14.96 -26.05
#